data_AF-A0A3A4X5N6-F1
#
_entry.id   AF-A0A3A4X5N6-F1
#
_cell.length_a   1.000
_cell.length_b   1.000
_cell.length_c   1.000
_cell.angle_alpha   90.00
_cell.angle_beta   90.00
_cell.angle_gamma   90.00
#
_symmetry.space_group_name_H-M   'P 1'
#
loop_
_entity.id
_entity.type
_entity.pdbx_description
1 polymer ?
#
loop_
_entity_poly.entity_id
_entity_poly.type
_entity_poly.pdbx_seq_one_letter_code
_entity_poly.pdbx_strand_id
1 'polypeptide(L)'
;MGRLTEEMANLHGEIDALRNGRVEFIAGLENGISELKSDVADMKQGFRKDHTRMAGNMKDNLKAFMVETEAYVSSLKNDVADMQNNFRSDHADMAHKLKGDLQMFAAGIKSTVSDLTDLFRDDRVEMAENMKVDLQVFMAGIEKYIADLKDEVFDLQGNFRSDHADMACKLKDDLQMFAAGIKSTVSDLEKQFRNEHIEMTGKARAERQLFFSIVKQSLADLKLQTANLLQDISDDLAGAHRAWSGATPIPAGKRTAGKVRRPAKVQAEPEMTAHPAEVHAKPEKVEPPVKDQHAQESTEEVPLMVPRQTEVQAEPDDLTQLHGIGPAMSKHLNDAGIFTFAKLASSTIEELRKAMGESARFANFEMWIKQARELSS
;
A
#
# COMPACT_ATOMS: atom_id res chain seq x y z
N MET A 1 7.35 -138.60 -139.18
CA MET A 1 8.25 -137.47 -138.87
C MET A 1 7.53 -136.10 -138.78
N GLY A 2 6.19 -136.00 -138.86
CA GLY A 2 5.51 -134.69 -138.98
C GLY A 2 5.05 -134.01 -137.67
N ARG A 3 4.64 -134.78 -136.66
CA ARG A 3 3.91 -134.24 -135.49
C ARG A 3 4.82 -133.68 -134.37
N LEU A 4 5.99 -134.29 -134.16
CA LEU A 4 6.93 -133.91 -133.10
C LEU A 4 7.67 -132.59 -133.42
N THR A 5 7.90 -132.32 -134.70
CA THR A 5 8.54 -131.10 -135.21
C THR A 5 7.61 -129.90 -135.08
N GLU A 6 6.31 -130.10 -135.29
CA GLU A 6 5.26 -129.11 -135.12
C GLU A 6 5.05 -128.79 -133.63
N GLU A 7 5.07 -129.81 -132.76
CA GLU A 7 5.07 -129.65 -131.30
C GLU A 7 6.32 -128.92 -130.77
N MET A 8 7.53 -129.22 -131.28
CA MET A 8 8.75 -128.47 -130.92
C MET A 8 8.72 -127.02 -131.39
N ALA A 9 8.21 -126.74 -132.61
CA ALA A 9 8.10 -125.38 -133.11
C ALA A 9 7.08 -124.57 -132.29
N ASN A 10 5.97 -125.19 -131.88
CA ASN A 10 5.01 -124.58 -130.98
C ASN A 10 5.60 -124.33 -129.59
N LEU A 11 6.36 -125.29 -129.05
CA LEU A 11 7.06 -125.15 -127.77
C LEU A 11 8.11 -124.02 -127.82
N HIS A 12 8.83 -123.89 -128.94
CA HIS A 12 9.80 -122.82 -129.14
C HIS A 12 9.11 -121.45 -129.19
N GLY A 13 7.98 -121.36 -129.89
CA GLY A 13 7.12 -120.17 -129.91
C GLY A 13 6.57 -119.80 -128.53
N GLU A 14 6.13 -120.78 -127.74
CA GLU A 14 5.67 -120.58 -126.36
C GLU A 14 6.82 -120.14 -125.43
N ILE A 15 8.01 -120.73 -125.55
CA ILE A 15 9.20 -120.33 -124.79
C ILE A 15 9.61 -118.90 -125.11
N ASP A 16 9.59 -118.51 -126.39
CA ASP A 16 9.90 -117.15 -126.81
C ASP A 16 8.82 -116.15 -126.34
N ALA A 17 7.53 -116.52 -126.40
CA ALA A 17 6.44 -115.72 -125.85
C ALA A 17 6.55 -115.54 -124.33
N LEU A 18 6.89 -116.60 -123.58
CA LEU A 18 7.15 -116.55 -122.14
C LEU A 18 8.39 -115.71 -121.81
N ARG A 19 9.45 -115.81 -122.63
CA ARG A 19 10.67 -115.02 -122.47
C ARG A 19 10.41 -113.54 -122.71
N ASN A 20 9.65 -113.21 -123.77
CA ASN A 20 9.23 -111.85 -124.08
C ASN A 20 8.30 -111.29 -123.00
N GLY A 21 7.30 -112.06 -122.56
CA GLY A 21 6.41 -111.66 -121.46
C GLY A 21 7.15 -111.47 -120.13
N ARG A 22 8.19 -112.27 -119.85
CA ARG A 22 9.07 -112.05 -118.69
C ARG A 22 9.89 -110.77 -118.83
N VAL A 23 10.43 -110.48 -120.01
CA VAL A 23 11.16 -109.23 -120.27
C VAL A 23 10.25 -108.03 -120.11
N GLU A 24 9.02 -108.09 -120.64
CA GLU A 24 8.01 -107.04 -120.47
C GLU A 24 7.60 -106.86 -119.01
N PHE A 25 7.41 -107.95 -118.26
CA PHE A 25 7.11 -107.90 -116.83
C PHE A 25 8.26 -107.28 -116.02
N ILE A 26 9.52 -107.68 -116.30
CA ILE A 26 10.71 -107.10 -115.65
C ILE A 26 10.81 -105.61 -115.98
N ALA A 27 10.61 -105.21 -117.23
CA ALA A 27 10.61 -103.80 -117.62
C ALA A 27 9.48 -103.02 -116.92
N GLY A 28 8.30 -103.63 -116.73
CA GLY A 28 7.21 -103.07 -115.94
C GLY A 28 7.57 -102.89 -114.47
N LEU A 29 8.25 -103.86 -113.85
CA LEU A 29 8.76 -103.74 -112.47
C LEU A 29 9.85 -102.67 -112.35
N GLU A 30 10.78 -102.59 -113.30
CA GLU A 30 11.83 -101.56 -113.32
C GLU A 30 11.25 -100.15 -113.45
N ASN A 31 10.23 -99.99 -114.29
CA ASN A 31 9.48 -98.74 -114.40
C ASN A 31 8.75 -98.41 -113.09
N GLY A 32 8.02 -99.37 -112.50
CA GLY A 32 7.32 -99.15 -111.23
C GLY A 32 8.26 -98.84 -110.05
N ILE A 33 9.43 -99.47 -109.98
CA ILE A 33 10.48 -99.14 -108.99
C ILE A 33 11.00 -97.72 -109.21
N SER A 34 11.18 -97.32 -110.47
CA SER A 34 11.63 -95.97 -110.83
C SER A 34 10.61 -94.90 -110.47
N GLU A 35 9.32 -95.15 -110.75
CA GLU A 35 8.20 -94.29 -110.33
C GLU A 35 8.13 -94.17 -108.81
N LEU A 36 8.15 -95.28 -108.08
CA LEU A 36 8.12 -95.27 -106.61
C LEU A 36 9.30 -94.49 -106.02
N LYS A 37 10.49 -94.61 -106.62
CA LYS A 37 11.68 -93.86 -106.19
C LYS A 37 11.51 -92.36 -106.44
N SER A 38 10.88 -91.98 -107.56
CA SER A 38 10.52 -90.60 -107.86
C SER A 38 9.53 -90.07 -106.81
N ASP A 39 8.44 -90.81 -106.56
CA ASP A 39 7.42 -90.43 -105.58
C ASP A 39 8.00 -90.26 -104.17
N VAL A 40 8.89 -91.16 -103.74
CA VAL A 40 9.58 -91.05 -102.45
C VAL A 40 10.51 -89.83 -102.39
N ALA A 41 11.17 -89.48 -103.50
CA ALA A 41 12.01 -88.28 -103.58
C ALA A 41 11.17 -87.00 -103.48
N ASP A 42 10.04 -86.95 -104.19
CA ASP A 42 9.08 -85.85 -104.17
C ASP A 42 8.45 -85.70 -102.80
N MET A 43 8.06 -86.80 -102.15
CA MET A 43 7.53 -86.80 -100.79
C MET A 43 8.56 -86.26 -99.79
N LYS A 44 9.82 -86.71 -99.86
CA LYS A 44 10.90 -86.17 -99.00
C LYS A 44 11.15 -84.69 -99.26
N GLN A 45 11.06 -84.24 -100.50
CA GLN A 45 11.17 -82.83 -100.83
C GLN A 45 9.98 -82.03 -100.28
N GLY A 46 8.76 -82.56 -100.39
CA GLY A 46 7.54 -82.01 -99.80
C GLY A 46 7.67 -81.83 -98.29
N PHE A 47 8.05 -82.89 -97.56
CA PHE A 47 8.29 -82.81 -96.11
C PHE A 47 9.33 -81.77 -95.74
N ARG A 48 10.45 -81.66 -96.47
CA ARG A 48 11.45 -80.62 -96.20
C ARG A 48 10.90 -79.20 -96.41
N LYS A 49 10.11 -78.99 -97.47
CA LYS A 49 9.45 -77.72 -97.75
C LYS A 49 8.45 -77.38 -96.66
N ASP A 50 7.64 -78.33 -96.23
CA ASP A 50 6.67 -78.16 -95.16
C ASP A 50 7.33 -77.84 -93.82
N HIS A 51 8.39 -78.54 -93.45
CA HIS A 51 9.16 -78.22 -92.24
C HIS A 51 9.76 -76.81 -92.31
N THR A 52 10.32 -76.42 -93.46
CA THR A 52 10.87 -75.07 -93.64
C THR A 52 9.76 -74.02 -93.51
N ARG A 53 8.60 -74.26 -94.12
CA ARG A 53 7.42 -73.39 -94.00
C ARG A 53 6.93 -73.30 -92.56
N MET A 54 6.83 -74.42 -91.86
CA MET A 54 6.40 -74.48 -90.46
C MET A 54 7.37 -73.72 -89.56
N ALA A 55 8.68 -73.87 -89.76
CA ALA A 55 9.70 -73.11 -89.04
C ALA A 55 9.61 -71.60 -89.33
N GLY A 56 9.35 -71.21 -90.58
CA GLY A 56 9.09 -69.82 -90.98
C GLY A 56 7.86 -69.26 -90.26
N ASN A 57 6.72 -69.95 -90.34
CA ASN A 57 5.48 -69.54 -89.69
C ASN A 57 5.64 -69.41 -88.16
N MET A 58 6.32 -70.36 -87.51
CA MET A 58 6.59 -70.31 -86.07
C MET A 58 7.44 -69.08 -85.71
N LYS A 59 8.45 -68.77 -86.52
CA LYS A 59 9.30 -67.58 -86.34
C LYS A 59 8.50 -66.29 -86.49
N ASP A 60 7.62 -66.22 -87.47
CA ASP A 60 6.80 -65.03 -87.71
C ASP A 60 5.74 -64.84 -86.61
N ASN A 61 5.14 -65.94 -86.13
CA ASN A 61 4.24 -65.91 -84.97
C ASN A 61 4.96 -65.42 -83.70
N LEU A 62 6.16 -65.91 -83.43
CA LEU A 62 6.96 -65.46 -82.29
C LEU A 62 7.31 -63.97 -82.39
N LYS A 63 7.67 -63.49 -83.59
CA LYS A 63 7.90 -62.05 -83.81
C LYS A 63 6.64 -61.22 -83.56
N ALA A 64 5.50 -61.65 -84.07
CA ALA A 64 4.23 -60.95 -83.85
C ALA A 64 3.89 -60.86 -82.36
N PHE A 65 4.04 -61.96 -81.63
CA PHE A 65 3.85 -61.97 -80.18
C PHE A 65 4.81 -61.02 -79.46
N MET A 66 6.10 -60.99 -79.83
CA MET A 66 7.05 -60.05 -79.24
C MET A 66 6.65 -58.59 -79.45
N VAL A 67 6.23 -58.23 -80.68
CA VAL A 67 5.74 -56.87 -80.99
C VAL A 67 4.51 -56.52 -80.15
N GLU A 68 3.58 -57.45 -79.97
CA GLU A 68 2.40 -57.25 -79.13
C GLU A 68 2.77 -57.06 -77.65
N THR A 69 3.71 -57.85 -77.12
CA THR A 69 4.20 -57.68 -75.76
C THR A 69 4.93 -56.36 -75.56
N GLU A 70 5.72 -55.90 -76.53
CA GLU A 70 6.37 -54.59 -76.49
C GLU A 70 5.35 -53.44 -76.49
N ALA A 71 4.28 -53.57 -77.28
CA ALA A 71 3.18 -52.62 -77.30
C ALA A 71 2.44 -52.59 -75.95
N TYR A 72 2.15 -53.75 -75.36
CA TYR A 72 1.52 -53.84 -74.05
C TYR A 72 2.39 -53.23 -72.95
N VAL A 73 3.70 -53.53 -72.92
CA VAL A 73 4.64 -52.93 -71.96
C VAL A 73 4.72 -51.42 -72.13
N SER A 74 4.67 -50.92 -73.37
CA SER A 74 4.65 -49.48 -73.64
C SER A 74 3.36 -48.82 -73.15
N SER A 75 2.20 -49.46 -73.34
CA SER A 75 0.94 -49.01 -72.77
C SER A 75 1.01 -48.94 -71.24
N LEU A 76 1.48 -50.01 -70.59
CA LEU A 76 1.61 -50.06 -69.14
C LEU A 76 2.54 -48.96 -68.60
N LYS A 77 3.62 -48.65 -69.33
CA LYS A 77 4.52 -47.55 -68.98
C LYS A 77 3.81 -46.19 -69.03
N ASN A 78 2.95 -45.98 -70.02
CA ASN A 78 2.16 -44.76 -70.14
C ASN A 78 1.13 -44.67 -69.00
N ASP A 79 0.43 -45.77 -68.69
CA ASP A 79 -0.53 -45.83 -67.58
C ASP A 79 0.13 -45.49 -66.24
N VAL A 80 1.35 -45.99 -66.00
CA VAL A 80 2.14 -45.67 -64.79
C VAL A 80 2.55 -44.19 -64.77
N ALA A 81 2.94 -43.63 -65.92
CA ALA A 81 3.28 -42.21 -66.01
C ALA A 81 2.08 -41.31 -65.72
N ASP A 82 0.90 -41.67 -66.25
CA ASP A 82 -0.34 -40.95 -66.01
C ASP A 82 -0.76 -41.03 -64.54
N MET A 83 -0.65 -42.21 -63.93
CA MET A 83 -0.91 -42.39 -62.49
C MET A 83 0.02 -41.53 -61.63
N GLN A 84 1.31 -41.46 -61.96
CA GLN A 84 2.26 -40.63 -61.24
C GLN A 84 1.97 -39.13 -61.40
N ASN A 85 1.55 -38.70 -62.59
CA ASN A 85 1.19 -37.32 -62.84
C ASN A 85 -0.08 -36.92 -62.08
N ASN A 86 -1.09 -37.78 -62.06
CA ASN A 86 -2.30 -37.56 -61.27
C ASN A 86 -1.99 -37.48 -59.78
N PHE A 87 -1.19 -38.41 -59.24
CA PHE A 87 -0.80 -38.37 -57.84
C PHE A 87 -0.05 -37.09 -57.47
N ARG A 88 0.84 -36.61 -58.35
CA ARG A 88 1.53 -35.33 -58.16
C ARG A 88 0.57 -34.15 -58.19
N SER A 89 -0.40 -34.15 -59.10
CA SER A 89 -1.43 -33.12 -59.20
C SER A 89 -2.28 -33.07 -57.93
N ASP A 90 -2.78 -34.22 -57.47
CA ASP A 90 -3.57 -34.33 -56.25
C ASP A 90 -2.78 -33.84 -55.04
N HIS A 91 -1.49 -34.16 -54.97
CA HIS A 91 -0.61 -33.66 -53.92
C HIS A 91 -0.43 -32.14 -53.95
N ALA A 92 -0.31 -31.56 -55.14
CA ALA A 92 -0.21 -30.11 -55.31
C ALA A 92 -1.52 -29.42 -54.86
N ASP A 93 -2.67 -29.99 -55.23
CA ASP A 93 -3.98 -29.47 -54.83
C ASP A 93 -4.17 -29.56 -53.31
N MET A 94 -3.78 -30.66 -52.68
CA MET A 94 -3.79 -30.80 -51.22
C MET A 94 -2.88 -29.77 -50.55
N ALA A 95 -1.67 -29.54 -51.07
CA ALA A 95 -0.75 -28.54 -50.55
C ALA A 95 -1.33 -27.12 -50.65
N HIS A 96 -2.00 -26.80 -51.76
CA HIS A 96 -2.69 -25.52 -51.95
C HIS A 96 -3.85 -25.33 -50.98
N LYS A 97 -4.69 -26.36 -50.78
CA LYS A 97 -5.79 -26.32 -49.79
C LYS A 97 -5.26 -26.12 -48.37
N LEU A 98 -4.27 -26.91 -47.96
CA LEU A 98 -3.64 -26.79 -46.64
C LEU A 98 -3.03 -25.40 -46.41
N LYS A 99 -2.39 -24.83 -47.43
CA LYS A 99 -1.87 -23.45 -47.36
C LYS A 99 -3.00 -22.44 -47.17
N GLY A 100 -4.11 -22.59 -47.89
CA GLY A 100 -5.29 -21.74 -47.74
C GLY A 100 -5.89 -21.82 -46.33
N ASP A 101 -6.06 -23.04 -45.81
CA ASP A 101 -6.61 -23.27 -44.47
C ASP A 101 -5.70 -22.67 -43.38
N LEU A 102 -4.38 -22.83 -43.50
CA LEU A 102 -3.42 -22.21 -42.59
C LEU A 102 -3.45 -20.68 -42.63
N GLN A 103 -3.65 -20.10 -43.82
CA GLN A 103 -3.80 -18.65 -43.97
C GLN A 103 -5.09 -18.14 -43.31
N MET A 104 -6.21 -18.85 -43.49
CA MET A 104 -7.47 -18.51 -42.82
C MET A 104 -7.36 -18.63 -41.30
N PHE A 105 -6.72 -19.70 -40.81
CA PHE A 105 -6.48 -19.89 -39.38
C PHE A 105 -5.61 -18.76 -38.79
N ALA A 106 -4.50 -18.41 -39.45
CA ALA A 106 -3.64 -17.32 -39.03
C ALA A 106 -4.36 -15.96 -39.04
N ALA A 107 -5.20 -15.71 -40.06
CA ALA A 107 -6.05 -14.53 -40.11
C ALA A 107 -7.08 -14.51 -38.95
N GLY A 108 -7.66 -15.67 -38.61
CA GLY A 108 -8.54 -15.82 -37.45
C GLY A 108 -7.84 -15.46 -36.14
N ILE A 109 -6.65 -16.01 -35.88
CA ILE A 109 -5.85 -15.67 -34.70
C ILE A 109 -5.56 -14.16 -34.66
N LYS A 110 -5.16 -13.58 -35.80
CA LYS A 110 -4.87 -12.15 -35.88
C LYS A 110 -6.09 -11.30 -35.52
N SER A 111 -7.28 -11.68 -36.00
CA SER A 111 -8.54 -11.03 -35.64
C SER A 111 -8.79 -11.11 -34.13
N THR A 112 -8.74 -12.32 -33.56
CA THR A 112 -8.99 -12.52 -32.12
C THR A 112 -8.02 -11.73 -31.24
N VAL A 113 -6.73 -11.64 -31.62
CA VAL A 113 -5.75 -10.83 -30.90
C VAL A 113 -6.05 -9.33 -31.02
N SER A 114 -6.51 -8.87 -32.19
CA SER A 114 -6.95 -7.49 -32.38
C SER A 114 -8.15 -7.18 -31.49
N ASP A 115 -9.19 -8.04 -31.51
CA ASP A 115 -10.39 -7.88 -30.71
C ASP A 115 -10.05 -7.85 -29.20
N LEU A 116 -9.16 -8.74 -28.76
CA LEU A 116 -8.68 -8.75 -27.37
C LEU A 116 -7.90 -7.48 -27.01
N THR A 117 -7.10 -6.95 -27.92
CA THR A 117 -6.34 -5.71 -27.71
C THR A 117 -7.27 -4.51 -27.59
N ASP A 118 -8.31 -4.45 -28.41
CA ASP A 118 -9.33 -3.41 -28.35
C ASP A 118 -10.12 -3.49 -27.03
N LEU A 119 -10.53 -4.70 -26.61
CA LEU A 119 -11.16 -4.90 -25.29
C LEU A 119 -10.28 -4.43 -24.13
N PHE A 120 -8.99 -4.79 -24.11
CA PHE A 120 -8.06 -4.32 -23.07
C PHE A 120 -7.90 -2.80 -23.07
N ARG A 121 -8.01 -2.16 -24.25
CA ARG A 121 -7.94 -0.72 -24.37
C ARG A 121 -9.19 -0.07 -23.78
N ASP A 122 -10.36 -0.61 -24.11
CA ASP A 122 -11.64 -0.13 -23.61
C ASP A 122 -11.72 -0.28 -22.09
N ASP A 123 -11.36 -1.44 -21.54
CA ASP A 123 -11.30 -1.69 -20.09
C ASP A 123 -10.38 -0.70 -19.38
N ARG A 124 -9.25 -0.33 -20.00
CA ARG A 124 -8.33 0.67 -19.44
C ARG A 124 -8.91 2.07 -19.45
N VAL A 125 -9.67 2.42 -20.47
CA VAL A 125 -10.37 3.72 -20.54
C VAL A 125 -11.44 3.76 -19.44
N GLU A 126 -12.26 2.71 -19.33
CA GLU A 126 -13.29 2.61 -18.28
C GLU A 126 -12.68 2.68 -16.87
N MET A 127 -11.61 1.93 -16.61
CA MET A 127 -10.91 1.98 -15.32
C MET A 127 -10.37 3.38 -15.01
N ALA A 128 -9.84 4.10 -16.02
CA ALA A 128 -9.35 5.45 -15.84
C ALA A 128 -10.49 6.45 -15.54
N GLU A 129 -11.64 6.29 -16.18
CA GLU A 129 -12.84 7.09 -15.91
C GLU A 129 -13.37 6.84 -14.49
N ASN A 130 -13.48 5.57 -14.08
CA ASN A 130 -13.91 5.19 -12.73
C ASN A 130 -12.95 5.74 -11.67
N MET A 131 -11.64 5.59 -11.85
CA MET A 131 -10.62 6.14 -10.94
C MET A 131 -10.73 7.67 -10.83
N LYS A 132 -11.00 8.36 -11.95
CA LYS A 132 -11.20 9.80 -11.96
C LYS A 132 -12.43 10.20 -11.14
N VAL A 133 -13.54 9.48 -11.28
CA VAL A 133 -14.76 9.73 -10.50
C VAL A 133 -14.51 9.50 -9.01
N ASP A 134 -13.85 8.40 -8.65
CA ASP A 134 -13.52 8.08 -7.24
C ASP A 134 -12.63 9.17 -6.62
N LEU A 135 -11.62 9.64 -7.35
CA LEU A 135 -10.76 10.75 -6.91
C LEU A 135 -11.54 12.05 -6.74
N GLN A 136 -12.50 12.33 -7.62
CA GLN A 136 -13.37 13.51 -7.49
C GLN A 136 -14.25 13.44 -6.23
N VAL A 137 -14.85 12.28 -5.97
CA VAL A 137 -15.65 12.05 -4.76
C VAL A 137 -14.79 12.19 -3.51
N PHE A 138 -13.58 11.63 -3.51
CA PHE A 138 -12.63 11.77 -2.41
C PHE A 138 -12.24 13.23 -2.14
N MET A 139 -11.91 13.99 -3.19
CA MET A 139 -11.58 15.42 -3.06
C MET A 139 -12.76 16.22 -2.51
N ALA A 140 -13.97 15.98 -3.01
CA ALA A 140 -15.19 16.61 -2.48
C ALA A 140 -15.41 16.26 -0.99
N GLY A 141 -15.07 15.03 -0.58
CA GLY A 141 -15.08 14.61 0.82
C GLY A 141 -14.10 15.40 1.69
N ILE A 142 -12.87 15.62 1.21
CA ILE A 142 -11.87 16.45 1.90
C ILE A 142 -12.36 17.90 2.02
N GLU A 143 -12.88 18.47 0.94
CA GLU A 143 -13.41 19.85 0.94
C GLU A 143 -14.51 20.02 1.99
N LYS A 144 -15.43 19.05 2.07
CA LYS A 144 -16.47 19.03 3.08
C LYS A 144 -15.90 18.94 4.49
N TYR A 145 -14.96 18.02 4.73
CA TYR A 145 -14.34 17.86 6.05
C TYR A 145 -13.65 19.16 6.52
N ILE A 146 -12.95 19.86 5.62
CA ILE A 146 -12.33 21.15 5.92
C ILE A 146 -13.38 22.22 6.27
N ALA A 147 -14.51 22.23 5.56
CA ALA A 147 -15.61 23.14 5.86
C ALA A 147 -16.21 22.87 7.24
N ASP A 148 -16.52 21.60 7.55
CA ASP A 148 -17.05 21.20 8.85
C ASP A 148 -16.08 21.56 9.99
N LEU A 149 -14.78 21.31 9.80
CA LEU A 149 -13.73 21.68 10.78
C LEU A 149 -13.64 23.19 10.99
N LYS A 150 -13.83 23.98 9.92
CA LYS A 150 -13.82 25.45 10.00
C LYS A 150 -15.00 25.97 10.82
N ASP A 151 -16.18 25.37 10.64
CA ASP A 151 -17.38 25.72 11.40
C ASP A 151 -17.21 25.34 12.88
N GLU A 152 -16.66 24.15 13.20
CA GLU A 152 -16.33 23.76 14.57
C GLU A 152 -15.36 24.73 15.26
N VAL A 153 -14.32 25.19 14.56
CA VAL A 153 -13.37 26.18 15.09
C VAL A 153 -14.05 27.53 15.31
N PHE A 154 -14.94 27.94 14.41
CA PHE A 154 -15.70 29.18 14.56
C PHE A 154 -16.61 29.12 15.79
N ASP A 155 -17.32 28.01 15.99
CA ASP A 155 -18.16 27.78 17.16
C ASP A 155 -17.33 27.78 18.45
N LEU A 156 -16.17 27.13 18.47
CA LEU A 156 -15.27 27.12 19.62
C LEU A 156 -14.78 28.53 19.98
N GLN A 157 -14.40 29.33 18.97
CA GLN A 157 -14.00 30.73 19.17
C GLN A 157 -15.16 31.60 19.68
N GLY A 158 -16.38 31.34 19.18
CA GLY A 158 -17.60 32.00 19.64
C GLY A 158 -17.87 31.72 21.12
N ASN A 159 -17.85 30.44 21.51
CA ASN A 159 -18.07 30.00 22.88
C ASN A 159 -17.00 30.58 23.82
N PHE A 160 -15.73 30.53 23.44
CA PHE A 160 -14.64 31.10 24.25
C PHE A 160 -14.82 32.61 24.51
N ARG A 161 -15.24 33.36 23.48
CA ARG A 161 -15.54 34.80 23.62
C ARG A 161 -16.73 35.05 24.55
N SER A 162 -17.77 34.23 24.43
CA SER A 162 -18.94 34.30 25.30
C SER A 162 -18.57 34.05 26.76
N ASP A 163 -17.86 32.95 27.04
CA ASP A 163 -17.39 32.60 28.38
C ASP A 163 -16.51 33.70 28.98
N HIS A 164 -15.63 34.30 28.17
CA HIS A 164 -14.81 35.43 28.60
C HIS A 164 -15.64 36.67 28.92
N ALA A 165 -16.68 36.97 28.14
CA ALA A 165 -17.58 38.08 28.43
C ALA A 165 -18.34 37.84 29.74
N ASP A 166 -18.84 36.63 29.96
CA ASP A 166 -19.53 36.23 31.19
C ASP A 166 -18.60 36.30 32.40
N MET A 167 -17.36 35.81 32.28
CA MET A 167 -16.35 35.94 33.33
C MET A 167 -16.01 37.40 33.64
N ALA A 168 -15.89 38.26 32.62
CA ALA A 168 -15.64 39.68 32.81
C ALA A 168 -16.81 40.38 33.53
N CYS A 169 -18.05 40.04 33.18
CA CYS A 169 -19.24 40.54 33.87
C CYS A 169 -19.27 40.10 35.34
N LYS A 170 -19.07 38.80 35.62
CA LYS A 170 -19.02 38.29 37.01
C LYS A 170 -17.93 38.97 37.82
N LEU A 171 -16.72 39.11 37.27
CA LEU A 171 -15.61 39.78 37.95
C LEU A 171 -15.94 41.24 38.25
N LYS A 172 -16.61 41.94 37.33
CA LYS A 172 -17.07 43.32 37.55
C LYS A 172 -18.09 43.39 38.68
N ASP A 173 -19.07 42.50 38.70
CA ASP A 173 -20.09 42.44 39.75
C ASP A 173 -19.45 42.14 41.11
N ASP A 174 -18.54 41.17 41.19
CA ASP A 174 -17.79 40.82 42.40
C ASP A 174 -16.97 42.01 42.93
N LEU A 175 -16.26 42.73 42.03
CA LEU A 175 -15.50 43.92 42.40
C LEU A 175 -16.41 45.05 42.91
N GLN A 176 -17.60 45.22 42.32
CA GLN A 176 -18.58 46.19 42.78
C GLN A 176 -19.14 45.82 44.16
N MET A 177 -19.45 44.54 44.39
CA MET A 177 -19.89 44.04 45.70
C MET A 177 -18.82 44.22 46.76
N PHE A 178 -17.56 43.90 46.46
CA PHE A 178 -16.44 44.07 47.38
C PHE A 178 -16.23 45.55 47.73
N ALA A 179 -16.24 46.45 46.74
CA ALA A 179 -16.11 47.88 46.96
C ALA A 179 -17.27 48.44 47.82
N ALA A 180 -18.50 47.97 47.58
CA ALA A 180 -19.66 48.32 48.40
C ALA A 180 -19.51 47.81 49.84
N GLY A 181 -18.98 46.59 50.02
CA GLY A 181 -18.64 46.01 51.32
C GLY A 181 -17.66 46.88 52.09
N ILE A 182 -16.52 47.25 51.47
CA ILE A 182 -15.54 48.18 52.07
C ILE A 182 -16.23 49.49 52.47
N LYS A 183 -17.00 50.10 51.57
CA LYS A 183 -17.71 51.36 51.86
C LYS A 183 -18.63 51.24 53.07
N SER A 184 -19.36 50.13 53.20
CA SER A 184 -20.21 49.88 54.37
C SER A 184 -19.39 49.75 55.65
N THR A 185 -18.32 48.93 55.65
CA THR A 185 -17.47 48.74 56.83
C THR A 185 -16.81 50.03 57.30
N VAL A 186 -16.33 50.88 56.38
CA VAL A 186 -15.78 52.20 56.71
C VAL A 186 -16.87 53.10 57.31
N SER A 187 -18.06 53.12 56.71
CA SER A 187 -19.18 53.91 57.22
C SER A 187 -19.61 53.49 58.64
N ASP A 188 -19.57 52.18 58.93
CA ASP A 188 -19.90 51.67 60.26
C ASP A 188 -18.79 51.94 61.27
N LEU A 189 -17.52 51.80 60.88
CA LEU A 189 -16.37 52.16 61.71
C LEU A 189 -16.40 53.66 62.07
N GLU A 190 -16.68 54.54 61.11
CA GLU A 190 -16.85 55.97 61.38
C GLU A 190 -18.01 56.26 62.35
N LYS A 191 -19.14 55.54 62.23
CA LYS A 191 -20.25 55.67 63.19
C LYS A 191 -19.83 55.22 64.59
N GLN A 192 -19.12 54.09 64.70
CA GLN A 192 -18.61 53.58 65.97
C GLN A 192 -17.67 54.59 66.63
N PHE A 193 -16.67 55.11 65.89
CA PHE A 193 -15.76 56.14 66.41
C PHE A 193 -16.51 57.40 66.86
N ARG A 194 -17.50 57.88 66.10
CA ARG A 194 -18.32 59.03 66.52
C ARG A 194 -19.09 58.74 67.81
N ASN A 195 -19.70 57.56 67.92
CA ASN A 195 -20.46 57.16 69.10
C ASN A 195 -19.56 57.03 70.33
N GLU A 196 -18.42 56.35 70.20
CA GLU A 196 -17.41 56.23 71.26
C GLU A 196 -16.90 57.60 71.69
N HIS A 197 -16.64 58.50 70.75
CA HIS A 197 -16.22 59.86 71.06
C HIS A 197 -17.31 60.65 71.82
N ILE A 198 -18.58 60.52 71.43
CA ILE A 198 -19.71 61.12 72.15
C ILE A 198 -19.82 60.52 73.56
N GLU A 199 -19.68 59.21 73.70
CA GLU A 199 -19.73 58.53 74.99
C GLU A 199 -18.58 58.96 75.90
N MET A 200 -17.35 58.97 75.39
CA MET A 200 -16.16 59.42 76.14
C MET A 200 -16.28 60.88 76.58
N THR A 201 -16.70 61.78 75.69
CA THR A 201 -16.91 63.19 76.04
C THR A 201 -18.07 63.37 77.03
N GLY A 202 -19.11 62.54 76.91
CA GLY A 202 -20.22 62.46 77.86
C GLY A 202 -19.76 62.02 79.26
N LYS A 203 -18.99 60.93 79.36
CA LYS A 203 -18.40 60.43 80.61
C LYS A 203 -17.49 61.48 81.24
N ALA A 204 -16.54 62.04 80.49
CA ALA A 204 -15.64 63.09 80.97
C ALA A 204 -16.42 64.32 81.49
N ARG A 205 -17.53 64.70 80.82
CA ARG A 205 -18.41 65.78 81.27
C ARG A 205 -19.14 65.42 82.56
N ALA A 206 -19.66 64.19 82.68
CA ALA A 206 -20.36 63.70 83.86
C ALA A 206 -19.41 63.63 85.08
N GLU A 207 -18.21 63.08 84.90
CA GLU A 207 -17.15 63.06 85.92
C GLU A 207 -16.77 64.47 86.37
N ARG A 208 -16.59 65.41 85.43
CA ARG A 208 -16.31 66.81 85.75
C ARG A 208 -17.47 67.45 86.53
N GLN A 209 -18.72 67.11 86.20
CA GLN A 209 -19.89 67.59 86.94
C GLN A 209 -19.93 67.04 88.37
N LEU A 210 -19.64 65.75 88.56
CA LEU A 210 -19.54 65.13 89.88
C LEU A 210 -18.41 65.73 90.71
N PHE A 211 -17.23 65.95 90.12
CA PHE A 211 -16.14 66.64 90.80
C PHE A 211 -16.59 68.04 91.28
N PHE A 212 -17.24 68.81 90.41
CA PHE A 212 -17.75 70.14 90.80
C PHE A 212 -18.84 70.08 91.87
N SER A 213 -19.69 69.05 91.92
CA SER A 213 -20.68 68.90 92.99
C SER A 213 -20.00 68.57 94.32
N ILE A 214 -19.01 67.68 94.33
CA ILE A 214 -18.20 67.36 95.52
C ILE A 214 -17.44 68.59 96.01
N VAL A 215 -16.79 69.35 95.11
CA VAL A 215 -16.11 70.60 95.47
C VAL A 215 -17.10 71.64 96.02
N LYS A 216 -18.31 71.73 95.47
CA LYS A 216 -19.36 72.59 96.04
C LYS A 216 -19.80 72.14 97.42
N GLN A 217 -19.94 70.83 97.64
CA GLN A 217 -20.36 70.27 98.92
C GLN A 217 -19.29 70.50 99.99
N SER A 218 -18.03 70.14 99.70
CA SER A 218 -16.91 70.42 100.60
C SER A 218 -16.73 71.91 100.89
N LEU A 219 -16.98 72.80 99.92
CA LEU A 219 -17.00 74.24 100.16
C LEU A 219 -18.14 74.66 101.08
N ALA A 220 -19.32 74.03 100.98
CA ALA A 220 -20.43 74.27 101.89
C ALA A 220 -20.12 73.76 103.30
N ASP A 221 -19.53 72.56 103.43
CA ASP A 221 -19.12 71.97 104.70
C ASP A 221 -18.00 72.79 105.36
N LEU A 222 -17.01 73.26 104.60
CA LEU A 222 -15.95 74.14 105.10
C LEU A 222 -16.52 75.47 105.61
N LYS A 223 -17.50 76.04 104.91
CA LYS A 223 -18.22 77.23 105.38
C LYS A 223 -18.96 76.96 106.68
N LEU A 224 -19.60 75.79 106.81
CA LEU A 224 -20.28 75.38 108.04
C LEU A 224 -19.29 75.19 109.20
N GLN A 225 -18.17 74.50 108.96
CA GLN A 225 -17.10 74.35 109.95
C GLN A 225 -16.51 75.69 110.37
N THR A 226 -16.31 76.62 109.43
CA THR A 226 -15.83 77.98 109.74
C THR A 226 -16.86 78.74 110.56
N ALA A 227 -18.16 78.61 110.24
CA ALA A 227 -19.23 79.22 111.01
C ALA A 227 -19.30 78.65 112.44
N ASN A 228 -19.16 77.33 112.59
CA ASN A 228 -19.11 76.68 113.90
C ASN A 228 -17.86 77.08 114.68
N LEU A 229 -16.68 77.18 114.05
CA LEU A 229 -15.47 77.65 114.71
C LEU A 229 -15.61 79.11 115.19
N LEU A 230 -16.22 79.97 114.37
CA LEU A 230 -16.53 81.34 114.76
C LEU A 230 -17.56 81.39 115.90
N GLN A 231 -18.50 80.45 115.93
CA GLN A 231 -19.47 80.29 117.01
C GLN A 231 -18.78 79.81 118.29
N ASP A 232 -17.93 78.77 118.23
CA ASP A 232 -17.13 78.29 119.36
C ASP A 232 -16.23 79.38 119.90
N ILE A 233 -15.52 80.14 119.05
CA ILE A 233 -14.73 81.30 119.48
C ILE A 233 -15.61 82.37 120.13
N SER A 234 -16.81 82.61 119.60
CA SER A 234 -17.76 83.55 120.20
C SER A 234 -18.26 83.06 121.55
N ASP A 235 -18.51 81.76 121.70
CA ASP A 235 -18.98 81.14 122.94
C ASP A 235 -17.85 81.06 123.98
N ASP A 236 -16.61 80.81 123.58
CA ASP A 236 -15.41 80.90 124.42
C ASP A 236 -15.13 82.35 124.83
N LEU A 237 -15.29 83.31 123.91
CA LEU A 237 -15.19 84.74 124.22
C LEU A 237 -16.30 85.18 125.18
N ALA A 238 -17.52 84.68 125.00
CA ALA A 238 -18.64 84.90 125.93
C ALA A 238 -18.42 84.21 127.28
N GLY A 239 -17.82 83.02 127.29
CA GLY A 239 -17.43 82.26 128.48
C GLY A 239 -16.33 82.98 129.27
N ALA A 240 -15.29 83.47 128.58
CA ALA A 240 -14.24 84.30 129.14
C ALA A 240 -14.81 85.64 129.65
N HIS A 241 -15.73 86.27 128.91
CA HIS A 241 -16.44 87.47 129.36
C HIS A 241 -17.33 87.21 130.59
N ARG A 242 -17.91 86.01 130.74
CA ARG A 242 -18.65 85.62 131.95
C ARG A 242 -17.75 85.33 133.15
N ALA A 243 -16.51 84.88 132.92
CA ALA A 243 -15.54 84.58 133.97
C ALA A 243 -14.74 85.80 134.47
N TRP A 244 -14.64 86.89 133.68
CA TRP A 244 -13.67 87.96 133.95
C TRP A 244 -14.20 89.40 134.13
N SER A 245 -15.50 89.68 134.09
CA SER A 245 -15.97 91.03 134.46
C SER A 245 -17.47 91.15 134.73
N GLY A 246 -17.82 91.85 135.82
CA GLY A 246 -19.13 92.44 136.03
C GLY A 246 -19.35 93.72 135.21
N ALA A 247 -20.63 93.98 134.90
CA ALA A 247 -21.24 95.24 134.46
C ALA A 247 -20.82 95.90 133.12
N THR A 248 -21.79 95.83 132.20
CA THR A 248 -22.23 96.81 131.17
C THR A 248 -21.66 96.78 129.73
N PRO A 249 -22.56 96.71 128.70
CA PRO A 249 -22.25 96.67 127.26
C PRO A 249 -22.55 98.02 126.56
N ILE A 250 -22.17 98.18 125.27
CA ILE A 250 -22.92 98.91 124.22
C ILE A 250 -22.33 98.67 122.80
N PRO A 251 -23.13 98.73 121.71
CA PRO A 251 -22.94 97.90 120.50
C PRO A 251 -22.83 98.66 119.15
N ALA A 252 -22.47 97.87 118.12
CA ALA A 252 -22.92 97.85 116.71
C ALA A 252 -22.82 99.10 115.80
N GLY A 253 -22.15 98.88 114.65
CA GLY A 253 -22.34 99.63 113.40
C GLY A 253 -22.24 98.69 112.20
N LYS A 254 -23.18 98.79 111.26
CA LYS A 254 -23.62 97.76 110.30
C LYS A 254 -23.60 98.33 108.88
N ARG A 255 -23.62 97.43 107.85
CA ARG A 255 -24.08 97.59 106.44
C ARG A 255 -22.97 97.84 105.39
N THR A 256 -23.00 97.34 104.14
CA THR A 256 -23.94 96.53 103.31
C THR A 256 -23.24 96.05 102.02
N ALA A 257 -23.90 95.13 101.29
CA ALA A 257 -23.39 94.25 100.22
C ALA A 257 -23.65 94.71 98.75
N GLY A 258 -23.05 93.97 97.80
CA GLY A 258 -23.43 93.84 96.37
C GLY A 258 -22.29 93.21 95.51
N LYS A 259 -22.30 91.93 95.11
CA LYS A 259 -22.83 91.29 93.85
C LYS A 259 -22.34 91.98 92.54
N VAL A 260 -21.91 91.34 91.42
CA VAL A 260 -21.98 89.96 90.90
C VAL A 260 -21.20 89.81 89.54
N ARG A 261 -20.59 88.63 89.30
CA ARG A 261 -20.30 87.83 88.05
C ARG A 261 -19.62 88.39 86.75
N ARG A 262 -18.38 87.89 86.47
CA ARG A 262 -17.86 86.95 85.39
C ARG A 262 -18.55 86.79 84.01
N PRO A 263 -17.90 86.20 82.95
CA PRO A 263 -16.49 86.27 82.45
C PRO A 263 -16.27 86.13 80.88
N ALA A 264 -15.00 86.24 80.43
CA ALA A 264 -14.21 85.55 79.35
C ALA A 264 -14.87 84.97 78.05
N LYS A 265 -14.43 85.31 76.82
CA LYS A 265 -13.22 84.95 75.99
C LYS A 265 -13.28 83.56 75.29
N VAL A 266 -13.04 83.53 73.96
CA VAL A 266 -12.66 82.33 73.16
C VAL A 266 -11.62 82.73 72.09
N GLN A 267 -10.63 81.85 71.89
CA GLN A 267 -9.48 81.87 70.96
C GLN A 267 -9.69 80.76 69.89
N ALA A 268 -9.33 81.01 68.62
CA ALA A 268 -8.19 80.46 67.84
C ALA A 268 -8.22 78.95 67.46
N GLU A 269 -8.35 78.67 66.15
CA GLU A 269 -7.41 78.00 65.20
C GLU A 269 -6.23 77.13 65.73
N PRO A 270 -5.53 76.25 64.94
CA PRO A 270 -5.59 75.99 63.48
C PRO A 270 -5.30 74.52 62.98
N GLU A 271 -5.35 74.37 61.65
CA GLU A 271 -4.45 73.70 60.66
C GLU A 271 -3.70 72.33 60.80
N MET A 272 -3.66 71.68 59.62
CA MET A 272 -2.51 71.12 58.85
C MET A 272 -2.15 69.61 58.82
N THR A 273 -2.37 69.03 57.63
CA THR A 273 -1.47 68.24 56.72
C THR A 273 -0.57 67.11 57.22
N ALA A 274 -0.51 65.99 56.47
CA ALA A 274 0.64 65.58 55.62
C ALA A 274 0.55 64.11 55.09
N HIS A 275 1.00 63.92 53.84
CA HIS A 275 1.41 62.65 53.17
C HIS A 275 2.77 62.11 53.72
N PRO A 276 3.54 61.14 53.14
CA PRO A 276 3.38 60.16 52.01
C PRO A 276 3.95 58.72 52.32
N ALA A 277 3.94 57.80 51.33
CA ALA A 277 5.14 57.08 50.80
C ALA A 277 4.85 55.70 50.14
N GLU A 278 5.37 55.52 48.91
CA GLU A 278 5.52 54.28 48.13
C GLU A 278 6.68 53.39 48.62
N VAL A 279 6.68 52.08 48.29
CA VAL A 279 7.87 51.34 47.82
C VAL A 279 7.47 50.14 46.92
N HIS A 280 8.19 50.00 45.80
CA HIS A 280 8.21 48.92 44.79
C HIS A 280 8.74 47.55 45.26
N ALA A 281 8.39 46.45 44.55
CA ALA A 281 9.36 45.55 43.86
C ALA A 281 8.69 44.33 43.19
N LYS A 282 9.21 43.95 42.01
CA LYS A 282 8.89 42.81 41.13
C LYS A 282 10.17 41.94 41.00
N PRO A 283 10.12 40.61 40.80
CA PRO A 283 10.50 39.94 39.51
C PRO A 283 9.74 38.59 39.34
N GLU A 284 9.88 37.69 38.33
CA GLU A 284 10.30 37.61 36.92
C GLU A 284 10.04 36.13 36.48
N LYS A 285 10.01 35.87 35.16
CA LYS A 285 9.57 34.67 34.42
C LYS A 285 10.77 33.78 34.01
N VAL A 286 10.60 32.45 33.89
CA VAL A 286 11.60 31.54 33.30
C VAL A 286 10.95 30.48 32.37
N GLU A 287 11.54 30.31 31.18
CA GLU A 287 11.34 29.24 30.17
C GLU A 287 12.60 28.36 30.08
N PRO A 288 12.55 27.14 29.49
CA PRO A 288 13.77 26.43 29.04
C PRO A 288 13.82 26.08 27.52
N PRO A 289 15.00 25.67 26.98
CA PRO A 289 15.36 25.71 25.55
C PRO A 289 15.51 24.33 24.84
N VAL A 290 16.11 24.34 23.64
CA VAL A 290 16.02 23.40 22.50
C VAL A 290 17.39 22.73 22.11
N LYS A 291 17.34 21.46 21.65
CA LYS A 291 18.15 20.68 20.64
C LYS A 291 19.58 20.07 20.81
N ASP A 292 19.70 18.92 20.10
CA ASP A 292 20.79 18.24 19.34
C ASP A 292 21.83 17.29 20.00
N GLN A 293 21.98 16.06 19.44
CA GLN A 293 23.20 15.52 18.77
C GLN A 293 23.17 14.01 18.39
N HIS A 294 24.15 13.59 17.56
CA HIS A 294 24.24 12.46 16.61
C HIS A 294 25.40 11.46 16.97
N ALA A 295 25.25 10.18 16.58
CA ALA A 295 26.22 9.20 15.99
C ALA A 295 27.55 8.67 16.66
N GLN A 296 27.92 7.45 16.20
CA GLN A 296 29.21 6.68 16.22
C GLN A 296 29.44 5.72 17.43
N GLU A 297 30.08 4.52 17.35
CA GLU A 297 31.15 4.01 16.47
C GLU A 297 31.32 2.46 16.57
N SER A 298 32.05 1.91 15.59
CA SER A 298 32.55 0.54 15.37
C SER A 298 33.68 0.11 16.32
N THR A 299 33.91 -1.21 16.53
CA THR A 299 35.27 -1.72 16.79
C THR A 299 35.44 -3.18 16.33
N GLU A 300 36.55 -3.40 15.65
CA GLU A 300 37.10 -4.59 15.01
C GLU A 300 38.15 -5.24 15.93
N GLU A 301 38.31 -6.57 15.93
CA GLU A 301 39.56 -7.24 16.33
C GLU A 301 39.66 -8.70 15.85
N VAL A 302 40.79 -9.06 15.24
CA VAL A 302 41.26 -10.43 14.89
C VAL A 302 42.75 -10.51 15.32
N PRO A 303 43.33 -11.67 15.73
CA PRO A 303 44.00 -12.54 14.72
C PRO A 303 44.30 -14.06 15.04
N LEU A 304 44.30 -14.89 13.97
CA LEU A 304 45.26 -15.96 13.52
C LEU A 304 45.43 -17.36 14.20
N MET A 305 45.06 -18.47 13.51
CA MET A 305 45.93 -19.47 12.79
C MET A 305 45.20 -20.79 12.35
N VAL A 306 45.58 -21.35 11.20
CA VAL A 306 44.96 -22.38 10.28
C VAL A 306 45.74 -23.74 10.43
N PRO A 307 45.36 -24.98 9.96
CA PRO A 307 44.55 -25.33 8.77
C PRO A 307 43.68 -26.63 8.73
N ARG A 308 42.68 -26.67 7.81
CA ARG A 308 42.42 -27.74 6.78
C ARG A 308 40.92 -27.96 6.44
N GLN A 309 40.54 -27.47 5.25
CA GLN A 309 39.46 -27.88 4.31
C GLN A 309 38.12 -28.45 4.85
N THR A 310 37.08 -27.62 4.85
CA THR A 310 35.65 -27.99 4.72
C THR A 310 34.84 -26.72 4.45
N GLU A 311 33.95 -26.74 3.45
CA GLU A 311 32.85 -25.80 3.17
C GLU A 311 33.17 -24.30 3.34
N VAL A 312 33.34 -23.59 2.22
CA VAL A 312 33.39 -22.13 2.21
C VAL A 312 32.02 -21.60 2.66
N GLN A 313 31.86 -21.40 3.97
CA GLN A 313 30.91 -20.46 4.53
C GLN A 313 31.35 -19.09 4.02
N ALA A 314 30.86 -18.73 2.85
CA ALA A 314 30.95 -17.38 2.35
C ALA A 314 30.20 -16.48 3.34
N GLU A 315 30.81 -15.38 3.74
CA GLU A 315 30.15 -14.35 4.53
C GLU A 315 28.81 -14.01 3.86
N PRO A 316 27.72 -13.87 4.64
CA PRO A 316 26.44 -13.50 4.07
C PRO A 316 26.59 -12.17 3.32
N ASP A 317 26.40 -12.19 2.00
CA ASP A 317 26.40 -10.99 1.21
C ASP A 317 25.15 -10.16 1.54
N ASP A 318 25.30 -8.84 1.53
CA ASP A 318 24.15 -7.95 1.67
C ASP A 318 23.33 -7.93 0.37
N LEU A 319 22.36 -8.85 0.26
CA LEU A 319 21.46 -8.96 -0.89
C LEU A 319 20.61 -7.70 -1.12
N THR A 320 20.55 -6.74 -0.18
CA THR A 320 19.86 -5.46 -0.39
C THR A 320 20.59 -4.53 -1.36
N GLN A 321 21.83 -4.84 -1.73
CA GLN A 321 22.55 -4.14 -2.79
C GLN A 321 21.95 -4.38 -4.19
N LEU A 322 21.13 -5.43 -4.35
CA LEU A 322 20.43 -5.72 -5.59
C LEU A 322 19.18 -4.87 -5.71
N HIS A 323 18.99 -4.22 -6.85
CA HIS A 323 17.90 -3.29 -7.05
C HIS A 323 16.55 -4.04 -7.05
N GLY A 324 15.63 -3.60 -6.20
CA GLY A 324 14.33 -4.26 -5.99
C GLY A 324 14.33 -5.34 -4.89
N ILE A 325 15.47 -5.62 -4.25
CA ILE A 325 15.54 -6.45 -3.03
C ILE A 325 15.55 -5.54 -1.80
N GLY A 326 14.39 -5.37 -1.16
CA GLY A 326 14.31 -4.70 0.14
C GLY A 326 14.64 -5.64 1.31
N PRO A 327 14.73 -5.13 2.56
CA PRO A 327 15.06 -5.93 3.75
C PRO A 327 14.15 -7.16 3.95
N ALA A 328 12.87 -7.04 3.62
CA ALA A 328 11.92 -8.15 3.70
C ALA A 328 12.23 -9.27 2.70
N MET A 329 12.70 -8.91 1.50
CA MET A 329 12.99 -9.86 0.44
C MET A 329 14.35 -10.52 0.62
N SER A 330 15.34 -9.75 1.12
CA SER A 330 16.62 -10.28 1.59
C SER A 330 16.41 -11.31 2.70
N LYS A 331 15.53 -11.02 3.68
CA LYS A 331 15.18 -11.99 4.73
C LYS A 331 14.58 -13.28 4.16
N HIS A 332 13.63 -13.20 3.22
CA HIS A 332 13.06 -14.40 2.60
C HIS A 332 14.10 -15.22 1.81
N LEU A 333 15.06 -14.57 1.14
CA LEU A 333 16.16 -15.26 0.45
C LEU A 333 17.10 -15.96 1.43
N ASN A 334 17.42 -15.30 2.54
CA ASN A 334 18.19 -15.87 3.63
C ASN A 334 17.46 -17.05 4.29
N ASP A 335 16.16 -16.94 4.57
CA ASP A 335 15.33 -18.03 5.10
C ASP A 335 15.28 -19.22 4.13
N ALA A 336 15.42 -18.99 2.82
CA ALA A 336 15.53 -20.01 1.78
C ALA A 336 16.93 -20.60 1.60
N GLY A 337 17.91 -20.19 2.41
CA GLY A 337 19.29 -20.69 2.35
C GLY A 337 20.16 -20.04 1.27
N ILE A 338 19.72 -18.89 0.72
CA ILE A 338 20.45 -18.12 -0.28
C ILE A 338 21.03 -16.89 0.42
N PHE A 339 22.27 -17.02 0.89
CA PHE A 339 22.95 -15.98 1.66
C PHE A 339 23.99 -15.19 0.85
N THR A 340 24.26 -15.57 -0.41
CA THR A 340 25.35 -14.97 -1.19
C THR A 340 24.95 -14.65 -2.63
N PHE A 341 25.61 -13.65 -3.22
CA PHE A 341 25.47 -13.31 -4.64
C PHE A 341 25.81 -14.51 -5.52
N ALA A 342 26.85 -15.27 -5.17
CA ALA A 342 27.24 -16.48 -5.90
C ALA A 342 26.12 -17.54 -5.89
N LYS A 343 25.47 -17.74 -4.75
CA LYS A 343 24.35 -18.68 -4.65
C LYS A 343 23.15 -18.19 -5.46
N LEU A 344 22.81 -16.90 -5.35
CA LEU A 344 21.70 -16.27 -6.08
C LEU A 344 21.93 -16.26 -7.60
N ALA A 345 23.15 -16.00 -8.05
CA ALA A 345 23.58 -16.02 -9.46
C ALA A 345 23.49 -17.41 -10.11
N SER A 346 23.68 -18.45 -9.29
CA SER A 346 23.63 -19.87 -9.68
C SER A 346 22.21 -20.46 -9.61
N SER A 347 21.28 -19.80 -8.92
CA SER A 347 19.89 -20.26 -8.81
C SER A 347 19.11 -20.05 -10.09
N THR A 348 18.17 -20.95 -10.36
CA THR A 348 17.21 -20.81 -11.45
C THR A 348 15.99 -20.00 -11.02
N ILE A 349 15.30 -19.37 -11.99
CA ILE A 349 14.06 -18.61 -11.74
C ILE A 349 12.99 -19.51 -11.09
N GLU A 350 12.93 -20.79 -11.46
CA GLU A 350 11.98 -21.75 -10.88
C GLU A 350 12.29 -22.08 -9.42
N GLU A 351 13.56 -22.28 -9.09
CA GLU A 351 14.01 -22.51 -7.71
C GLU A 351 13.72 -21.29 -6.82
N LEU A 352 14.00 -20.09 -7.32
CA LEU A 352 13.71 -18.84 -6.61
C LEU A 352 12.20 -18.64 -6.40
N ARG A 353 11.39 -18.90 -7.42
CA ARG A 353 9.93 -18.82 -7.30
C ARG A 353 9.38 -19.84 -6.29
N LYS A 354 9.92 -21.06 -6.29
CA LYS A 354 9.53 -22.11 -5.33
C LYS A 354 9.96 -21.78 -3.91
N ALA A 355 11.15 -21.21 -3.74
CA ALA A 355 11.70 -20.80 -2.46
C ALA A 355 10.95 -19.61 -1.83
N MET A 356 10.52 -18.64 -2.65
CA MET A 356 9.87 -17.41 -2.17
C MET A 356 8.35 -17.47 -2.09
N GLY A 357 7.71 -18.52 -2.63
CA GLY A 357 6.26 -18.71 -2.52
C GLY A 357 5.46 -17.49 -2.99
N GLU A 358 4.57 -16.97 -2.14
CA GLU A 358 3.71 -15.83 -2.48
C GLU A 358 4.48 -14.51 -2.65
N SER A 359 5.63 -14.36 -2.01
CA SER A 359 6.53 -13.20 -2.15
C SER A 359 7.15 -13.11 -3.56
N ALA A 360 7.07 -14.18 -4.36
CA ALA A 360 7.57 -14.21 -5.73
C ALA A 360 6.75 -13.38 -6.73
N ARG A 361 5.52 -12.96 -6.37
CA ARG A 361 4.60 -12.28 -7.31
C ARG A 361 5.10 -10.94 -7.84
N PHE A 362 5.89 -10.23 -7.04
CA PHE A 362 6.40 -8.89 -7.36
C PHE A 362 7.92 -8.88 -7.62
N ALA A 363 8.54 -10.06 -7.65
CA ALA A 363 9.98 -10.20 -7.72
C ALA A 363 10.46 -10.33 -9.18
N ASN A 364 11.45 -9.51 -9.56
CA ASN A 364 12.10 -9.61 -10.87
C ASN A 364 13.36 -10.49 -10.77
N PHE A 365 13.15 -11.80 -10.76
CA PHE A 365 14.23 -12.79 -10.58
C PHE A 365 15.28 -12.73 -11.70
N GLU A 366 14.89 -12.42 -12.93
CA GLU A 366 15.82 -12.30 -14.05
C GLU A 366 16.79 -11.14 -13.83
N MET A 367 16.29 -10.01 -13.32
CA MET A 367 17.11 -8.87 -12.95
C MET A 367 18.05 -9.19 -11.78
N TRP A 368 17.56 -9.87 -10.74
CA TRP A 368 18.37 -10.21 -9.58
C TRP A 368 19.49 -11.20 -9.90
N ILE A 369 19.22 -12.24 -10.71
CA ILE A 369 20.24 -13.20 -11.14
C ILE A 369 21.32 -12.49 -11.96
N LYS A 370 20.93 -11.57 -12.86
CA LYS A 370 21.88 -10.81 -13.67
C LYS A 370 22.76 -9.91 -12.82
N GLN A 371 22.18 -9.15 -11.89
CA GLN A 371 22.92 -8.28 -10.98
C GLN A 371 23.79 -9.07 -9.98
N ALA A 372 23.31 -10.22 -9.49
CA ALA A 372 24.09 -11.09 -8.62
C ALA A 372 25.34 -11.63 -9.33
N ARG A 373 25.27 -11.95 -10.63
CA ARG A 373 26.45 -12.35 -11.42
C ARG A 373 27.47 -11.23 -11.58
N GLU A 374 27.01 -9.98 -11.67
CA GLU A 374 27.89 -8.81 -11.76
C GLU A 374 28.61 -8.55 -10.43
N LEU A 375 27.95 -8.82 -9.30
CA LEU A 375 28.52 -8.64 -7.95
C LEU A 375 29.32 -9.86 -7.44
N SER A 376 29.09 -11.05 -7.99
CA SER A 376 29.78 -12.27 -7.59
C SER A 376 31.06 -12.57 -8.39
N SER A 377 31.52 -11.64 -9.26
CA SER A 377 32.66 -11.85 -10.16
C SER A 377 34.02 -11.55 -9.54
#